data_AF-A0A8B6HH29-F1
#
_entry.id   AF-A0A8B6HH29-F1
#
_cell.length_a   1.000
_cell.length_b   1.000
_cell.length_c   1.000
_cell.angle_alpha   90.00
_cell.angle_beta   90.00
_cell.angle_gamma   90.00
#
_symmetry.space_group_name_H-M   'P 1'
#
loop_
_entity.id
_entity.type
_entity.pdbx_description
1 polymer ?
#
loop_
_entity_poly.entity_id
_entity_poly.type
_entity_poly.pdbx_seq_one_letter_code
_entity_poly.pdbx_strand_id
1 'polypeptide(L)'
;MEKYIRVYFEMGLDYMEILALLAKHHHYIISYRHLKRILKKLRLFRRKHYTPLEDVVAFIKDNIKGSGRLHGYRWMFMKCRQAGLTIQKEYVRIIMQIINPEGVEMRRKGRLHRREYCSKGPNFIWHLDSYDKLKPFGICINGCIDGFSRLIIWLEAGQTSSDPRVISGYFVKAILRKGGPMVIRGDLGTENSKVAEMQSFLRRNDNDTYARNNSAFLYGTSQHNQRIESWWGIYRKENSQFWMTFFKDIKEDGLFSGDHLHKNLIRFCFLRLIQKELLEVVSIWNAHKIRKNNKQHGVYGRPYVLYSVPEVYGTSDYVTSPDIDEVEICLEQSTYCSLPCDEDIYDLANLYMEELGHSLPTDAFEAATLYRCLLERFETDLALQ
;
A
#
# COMPACT_ATOMS: atom_id res chain seq x y z
N MET A 1 23.64 48.98 -11.46
CA MET A 1 22.23 49.01 -11.93
C MET A 1 22.00 48.23 -13.23
N GLU A 2 22.61 48.59 -14.37
CA GLU A 2 22.34 47.94 -15.68
C GLU A 2 22.61 46.41 -15.68
N LYS A 3 23.67 45.95 -14.98
CA LYS A 3 23.97 44.52 -14.78
C LYS A 3 22.82 43.75 -14.13
N TYR A 4 22.21 44.30 -13.08
CA TYR A 4 21.10 43.67 -12.37
C TYR A 4 19.81 43.66 -13.20
N ILE A 5 19.56 44.74 -13.95
CA ILE A 5 18.45 44.81 -14.91
C ILE A 5 18.57 43.68 -15.96
N ARG A 6 19.77 43.44 -16.49
CA ARG A 6 20.02 42.36 -17.44
C ARG A 6 19.71 40.99 -16.83
N VAL A 7 20.27 40.69 -15.66
CA VAL A 7 20.04 39.42 -14.96
C VAL A 7 18.55 39.19 -14.70
N TYR A 8 17.85 40.17 -14.12
CA TYR A 8 16.43 40.05 -13.82
C TYR A 8 15.55 39.94 -15.07
N PHE A 9 15.95 40.59 -16.16
CA PHE A 9 15.29 40.46 -17.44
C PHE A 9 15.47 39.05 -18.03
N GLU A 10 16.67 38.48 -17.97
CA GLU A 10 17.01 37.12 -18.42
C GLU A 10 16.32 36.05 -17.57
N MET A 11 16.19 36.25 -16.26
CA MET A 11 15.36 35.42 -15.37
C MET A 11 13.88 35.43 -15.73
N GLY A 12 13.46 36.40 -16.56
CA GLY A 12 12.14 36.46 -17.16
C GLY A 12 11.09 37.19 -16.34
N LEU A 13 11.47 37.82 -15.23
CA LEU A 13 10.63 38.62 -14.34
C LEU A 13 9.94 39.76 -15.09
N ASP A 14 8.71 40.12 -14.79
CA ASP A 14 8.06 41.27 -15.40
C ASP A 14 8.72 42.62 -14.99
N TYR A 15 8.31 43.70 -15.63
CA TYR A 15 8.94 45.00 -15.40
C TYR A 15 8.66 45.58 -14.01
N MET A 16 7.52 45.26 -13.40
CA MET A 16 7.21 45.71 -12.04
C MET A 16 8.01 44.91 -11.02
N GLU A 17 8.16 43.60 -11.22
CA GLU A 17 9.01 42.72 -10.43
C GLU A 17 10.49 43.19 -10.49
N ILE A 18 10.99 43.52 -11.69
CA ILE A 18 12.34 44.08 -11.85
C ILE A 18 12.50 45.38 -11.03
N LEU A 19 11.53 46.31 -11.10
CA LEU A 19 11.57 47.55 -10.33
C LEU A 19 11.56 47.28 -8.82
N ALA A 20 10.68 46.39 -8.36
CA ALA A 20 10.56 46.04 -6.96
C ALA A 20 11.85 45.41 -6.41
N LEU A 21 12.47 44.49 -7.15
CA LEU A 21 13.74 43.87 -6.75
C LEU A 21 14.91 44.84 -6.78
N LEU A 22 14.96 45.75 -7.76
CA LEU A 22 15.97 46.80 -7.80
C LEU A 22 15.88 47.73 -6.59
N ALA A 23 14.65 48.13 -6.21
CA ALA A 23 14.43 48.98 -5.05
C ALA A 23 14.74 48.25 -3.74
N LYS A 24 14.28 47.00 -3.59
CA LYS A 24 14.40 46.23 -2.35
C LYS A 24 15.81 45.70 -2.08
N HIS A 25 16.49 45.15 -3.10
CA HIS A 25 17.77 44.44 -2.90
C HIS A 25 18.99 45.24 -3.31
N HIS A 26 18.82 46.25 -4.17
CA HIS A 26 19.94 47.04 -4.71
C HIS A 26 19.78 48.54 -4.47
N HIS A 27 18.75 48.94 -3.71
CA HIS A 27 18.43 50.33 -3.35
C HIS A 27 18.33 51.29 -4.55
N TYR A 28 18.04 50.78 -5.75
CA TYR A 28 17.86 51.58 -6.96
C TYR A 28 16.37 51.85 -7.18
N ILE A 29 15.93 53.09 -6.93
CA ILE A 29 14.57 53.53 -7.18
C ILE A 29 14.54 54.25 -8.54
N ILE A 30 13.97 53.59 -9.55
CA ILE A 30 13.84 54.14 -10.90
C ILE A 30 12.39 54.04 -11.38
N SER A 31 11.97 54.97 -12.23
CA SER A 31 10.63 54.91 -12.82
C SER A 31 10.53 53.83 -13.90
N TYR A 32 9.32 53.34 -14.13
CA TYR A 32 9.03 52.38 -15.20
C TYR A 32 9.47 52.87 -16.58
N ARG A 33 9.34 54.18 -16.86
CA ARG A 33 9.83 54.81 -18.10
C ARG A 33 11.36 54.74 -18.17
N HIS A 34 12.06 54.96 -17.05
CA HIS A 34 13.52 54.85 -17.01
C HIS A 34 13.98 53.41 -17.25
N LEU A 35 13.35 52.41 -16.61
CA LEU A 35 13.64 50.99 -16.86
C LEU A 35 13.48 50.64 -18.34
N LYS A 36 12.39 51.06 -18.99
CA LYS A 36 12.18 50.85 -20.44
C LYS A 36 13.28 51.47 -21.29
N ARG A 37 13.77 52.67 -20.94
CA ARG A 37 14.87 53.34 -21.64
C ARG A 37 16.17 52.55 -21.52
N ILE A 38 16.49 52.03 -20.33
CA ILE A 38 17.67 51.20 -20.08
C ILE A 38 17.56 49.89 -20.87
N LEU A 39 16.42 49.20 -20.83
CA LEU A 39 16.21 47.97 -21.61
C LEU A 39 16.41 48.21 -23.12
N LYS A 40 15.91 49.34 -23.66
CA LYS A 40 16.13 49.73 -25.06
C LYS A 40 17.62 49.96 -25.36
N LYS A 41 18.34 50.69 -24.47
CA LYS A 41 19.79 50.92 -24.58
C LYS A 41 20.57 49.60 -24.58
N LEU A 42 20.17 48.65 -23.75
CA LEU A 42 20.77 47.32 -23.63
C LEU A 42 20.30 46.33 -24.73
N ARG A 43 19.42 46.76 -25.65
CA ARG A 43 18.80 45.94 -26.70
C ARG A 43 18.04 44.70 -26.17
N LEU A 44 17.47 44.82 -24.97
CA LEU A 44 16.70 43.74 -24.32
C LEU A 44 15.22 43.85 -24.67
N PHE A 45 14.70 42.88 -25.43
CA PHE A 45 13.30 42.86 -25.91
C PHE A 45 12.66 41.49 -25.63
N ARG A 46 11.38 41.47 -25.20
CA ARG A 46 10.67 40.20 -24.86
C ARG A 46 10.00 39.49 -26.03
N ARG A 47 9.81 40.19 -27.15
CA ARG A 47 8.98 39.75 -28.29
C ARG A 47 9.58 40.18 -29.62
N LYS A 48 10.90 40.23 -29.69
CA LYS A 48 11.70 40.51 -30.89
C LYS A 48 12.87 39.55 -30.90
N HIS A 49 13.45 39.31 -32.08
CA HIS A 49 14.58 38.37 -32.25
C HIS A 49 14.22 36.96 -31.74
N TYR A 50 13.15 36.39 -32.29
CA TYR A 50 12.79 35.02 -31.98
C TYR A 50 13.93 34.07 -32.36
N THR A 51 14.24 33.15 -31.45
CA THR A 51 15.21 32.10 -31.71
C THR A 51 14.71 31.21 -32.87
N PRO A 52 15.57 30.78 -33.80
CA PRO A 52 15.19 29.83 -34.84
C PRO A 52 14.47 28.62 -34.24
N LEU A 53 13.42 28.16 -34.94
CA LEU A 53 12.56 27.09 -34.42
C LEU A 53 13.34 25.79 -34.22
N GLU A 54 14.33 25.52 -35.06
CA GLU A 54 15.21 24.35 -35.01
C GLU A 54 15.97 24.26 -33.69
N ASP A 55 16.55 25.36 -33.23
CA ASP A 55 17.28 25.43 -31.95
C ASP A 55 16.35 25.16 -30.76
N VAL A 56 15.13 25.70 -30.82
CA VAL A 56 14.14 25.50 -29.75
C VAL A 56 13.62 24.06 -29.74
N VAL A 57 13.41 23.46 -30.92
CA VAL A 57 13.07 22.04 -31.06
C VAL A 57 14.19 21.17 -30.52
N ALA A 58 15.45 21.45 -30.84
CA ALA A 58 16.61 20.71 -30.34
C ALA A 58 16.69 20.78 -28.81
N PHE A 59 16.54 21.97 -28.23
CA PHE A 59 16.52 22.16 -26.78
C PHE A 59 15.39 21.39 -26.08
N ILE A 60 14.18 21.42 -26.65
CA ILE A 60 13.03 20.70 -26.10
C ILE A 60 13.25 19.18 -26.21
N LYS A 61 13.75 18.68 -27.36
CA LYS A 61 14.08 17.26 -27.53
C LYS A 61 15.09 16.80 -26.50
N ASP A 62 16.15 17.57 -26.27
CA ASP A 62 17.18 17.24 -25.30
C ASP A 62 16.62 17.18 -23.87
N ASN A 63 15.82 18.17 -23.47
CA ASN A 63 15.15 18.17 -22.17
C ASN A 63 14.20 16.97 -21.98
N ILE A 64 13.52 16.54 -23.05
CA ILE A 64 12.59 15.40 -23.01
C ILE A 64 13.33 14.07 -22.83
N LYS A 65 14.61 13.95 -23.20
CA LYS A 65 15.38 12.72 -22.93
C LYS A 65 15.54 12.45 -21.42
N GLY A 66 15.50 13.49 -20.59
CA GLY A 66 15.60 13.40 -19.13
C GLY A 66 14.28 13.70 -18.39
N SER A 67 14.38 14.34 -17.23
CA SER A 67 13.23 14.71 -16.39
C SER A 67 12.25 15.68 -17.07
N GLY A 68 12.70 16.39 -18.12
CA GLY A 68 11.86 17.29 -18.89
C GLY A 68 10.69 16.61 -19.60
N ARG A 69 10.69 15.28 -19.75
CA ARG A 69 9.51 14.53 -20.23
C ARG A 69 8.27 14.70 -19.37
N LEU A 70 8.45 14.97 -18.07
CA LEU A 70 7.36 15.13 -17.10
C LEU A 70 6.76 16.54 -17.11
N HIS A 71 7.53 17.54 -17.52
CA HIS A 71 7.14 18.95 -17.49
C HIS A 71 6.02 19.26 -18.49
N GLY A 72 5.03 20.05 -18.07
CA GLY A 72 4.04 20.62 -18.99
C GLY A 72 4.61 21.81 -19.78
N TYR A 73 3.90 22.22 -20.83
CA TYR A 73 4.36 23.29 -21.74
C TYR A 73 4.64 24.62 -21.05
N ARG A 74 3.95 24.95 -19.95
CA ARG A 74 4.23 26.17 -19.18
C ARG A 74 5.61 26.12 -18.52
N TRP A 75 5.98 24.96 -17.98
CA TRP A 75 7.27 24.75 -17.35
C TRP A 75 8.39 24.65 -18.38
N MET A 76 8.14 23.93 -19.49
CA MET A 76 9.08 23.89 -20.61
C MET A 76 9.33 25.28 -21.21
N PHE A 77 8.29 26.11 -21.31
CA PHE A 77 8.42 27.51 -21.72
C PHE A 77 9.33 28.31 -20.78
N MET A 78 9.23 28.10 -19.45
CA MET A 78 10.14 28.73 -18.49
C MET A 78 11.57 28.24 -18.65
N LYS A 79 11.78 26.94 -18.91
CA LYS A 79 13.11 26.40 -19.22
C LYS A 79 13.71 27.02 -20.49
N CYS A 80 12.92 27.17 -21.55
CA CYS A 80 13.36 27.87 -22.76
C CYS A 80 13.81 29.30 -22.43
N ARG A 81 13.04 30.04 -21.62
CA ARG A 81 13.40 31.40 -21.22
C ARG A 81 14.68 31.47 -20.39
N GLN A 82 14.84 30.57 -19.41
CA GLN A 82 16.04 30.51 -18.57
C GLN A 82 17.29 30.12 -19.38
N ALA A 83 17.12 29.33 -20.44
CA ALA A 83 18.17 29.01 -21.39
C ALA A 83 18.42 30.14 -22.42
N GLY A 84 17.77 31.31 -22.27
CA GLY A 84 17.93 32.45 -23.16
C GLY A 84 17.16 32.36 -24.48
N LEU A 85 16.31 31.34 -24.66
CA LEU A 85 15.54 31.14 -25.89
C LEU A 85 14.31 32.05 -25.90
N THR A 86 14.15 32.82 -26.98
CA THR A 86 13.00 33.69 -27.19
C THR A 86 12.00 33.01 -28.11
N ILE A 87 10.93 32.48 -27.53
CA ILE A 87 9.84 31.82 -28.27
C ILE A 87 8.48 32.23 -27.70
N GLN A 88 7.41 32.09 -28.47
CA GLN A 88 6.05 32.22 -27.96
C GLN A 88 5.60 30.93 -27.25
N LYS A 89 4.88 31.10 -26.14
CA LYS A 89 4.40 29.98 -25.31
C LYS A 89 3.55 28.98 -26.10
N GLU A 90 2.75 29.45 -27.05
CA GLU A 90 1.90 28.57 -27.86
C GLU A 90 2.72 27.69 -28.81
N TYR A 91 3.83 28.20 -29.34
CA TYR A 91 4.74 27.38 -30.14
C TYR A 91 5.39 26.28 -29.30
N VAL A 92 5.77 26.55 -28.04
CA VAL A 92 6.26 25.50 -27.13
C VAL A 92 5.18 24.42 -26.91
N ARG A 93 3.91 24.82 -26.76
CA ARG A 93 2.80 23.88 -26.65
C ARG A 93 2.67 22.99 -27.89
N ILE A 94 2.67 23.59 -29.08
CA ILE A 94 2.55 22.86 -30.36
C ILE A 94 3.75 21.92 -30.55
N ILE A 95 4.97 22.43 -30.36
CA ILE A 95 6.21 21.64 -30.47
C ILE A 95 6.17 20.44 -29.51
N MET A 96 5.74 20.62 -28.26
CA MET A 96 5.62 19.52 -27.31
C MET A 96 4.52 18.52 -27.69
N GLN A 97 3.42 18.97 -28.30
CA GLN A 97 2.37 18.09 -28.80
C GLN A 97 2.86 17.24 -29.99
N ILE A 98 3.74 17.79 -30.83
CA ILE A 98 4.34 17.07 -31.96
C ILE A 98 5.43 16.10 -31.48
N ILE A 99 6.31 16.53 -30.57
CA ILE A 99 7.48 15.74 -30.13
C ILE A 99 7.10 14.67 -29.10
N ASN A 100 6.11 14.94 -28.25
CA ASN A 100 5.69 14.03 -27.18
C ASN A 100 4.15 14.00 -27.06
N PRO A 101 3.43 13.54 -28.10
CA PRO A 101 1.97 13.51 -28.12
C PRO A 101 1.42 12.66 -26.97
N GLU A 102 2.06 11.53 -26.68
CA GLU A 102 1.69 10.63 -25.58
C GLU A 102 1.80 11.33 -24.23
N GLY A 103 2.91 11.99 -23.93
CA GLY A 103 3.11 12.70 -22.67
C GLY A 103 2.14 13.87 -22.48
N VAL A 104 1.76 14.55 -23.58
CA VAL A 104 0.73 15.61 -23.55
C VAL A 104 -0.64 15.02 -23.25
N GLU A 105 -1.02 13.94 -23.93
CA GLU A 105 -2.32 13.27 -23.74
C GLU A 105 -2.42 12.64 -22.34
N MET A 106 -1.35 12.04 -21.85
CA MET A 106 -1.26 11.48 -20.49
C MET A 106 -1.49 12.55 -19.42
N ARG A 107 -0.89 13.73 -19.58
CA ARG A 107 -1.13 14.87 -18.66
C ARG A 107 -2.55 15.42 -18.77
N ARG A 108 -3.12 15.46 -19.97
CA ARG A 108 -4.51 15.91 -20.19
C ARG A 108 -5.52 15.03 -19.44
N LYS A 109 -5.23 13.74 -19.29
CA LYS A 109 -6.07 12.78 -18.56
C LYS A 109 -6.05 12.97 -17.03
N GLY A 110 -5.10 13.74 -16.47
CA GLY A 110 -5.06 14.04 -15.02
C GLY A 110 -4.88 12.82 -14.12
N ARG A 111 -4.37 11.69 -14.65
CA ARG A 111 -4.29 10.42 -13.92
C ARG A 111 -2.84 10.10 -13.56
N LEU A 112 -2.63 9.77 -12.28
CA LEU A 112 -1.37 9.18 -11.81
C LEU A 112 -1.08 7.90 -12.62
N HIS A 113 0.15 7.79 -13.14
CA HIS A 113 0.62 6.56 -13.74
C HIS A 113 0.79 5.53 -12.62
N ARG A 114 -0.13 4.55 -12.56
CA ARG A 114 0.00 3.43 -11.65
C ARG A 114 1.07 2.51 -12.22
N ARG A 115 2.06 2.15 -11.39
CA ARG A 115 3.08 1.16 -11.75
C ARG A 115 2.36 -0.16 -12.11
N GLU A 116 2.78 -0.77 -13.20
CA GLU A 116 2.29 -2.10 -13.55
C GLU A 116 2.91 -3.12 -12.59
N TYR A 117 2.06 -3.88 -11.92
CA TYR A 117 2.50 -5.00 -11.10
C TYR A 117 2.58 -6.24 -11.99
N CYS A 118 3.77 -6.81 -12.13
CA CYS A 118 4.02 -8.06 -12.84
C CYS A 118 4.64 -9.09 -11.89
N SER A 119 4.08 -10.30 -11.86
CA SER A 119 4.65 -11.49 -11.21
C SER A 119 4.82 -12.57 -12.27
N LYS A 120 5.82 -13.45 -12.11
CA LYS A 120 6.16 -14.47 -13.11
C LYS A 120 5.11 -15.58 -13.18
N GLY A 121 4.64 -16.05 -12.03
CA GLY A 121 3.67 -17.13 -11.89
C GLY A 121 3.23 -17.25 -10.43
N PRO A 122 2.33 -18.20 -10.10
CA PRO A 122 1.97 -18.47 -8.72
C PRO A 122 3.19 -18.94 -7.91
N ASN A 123 3.17 -18.69 -6.59
CA ASN A 123 4.25 -18.97 -5.65
C ASN A 123 5.57 -18.23 -5.91
N PHE A 124 5.61 -17.37 -6.92
CA PHE A 124 6.79 -16.56 -7.18
C PHE A 124 7.00 -15.49 -6.10
N ILE A 125 5.94 -14.74 -5.77
CA ILE A 125 5.97 -13.76 -4.68
C ILE A 125 4.67 -13.87 -3.89
N TRP A 126 4.77 -14.12 -2.59
CA TRP A 126 3.68 -13.97 -1.64
C TRP A 126 3.74 -12.60 -0.96
N HIS A 127 2.59 -11.97 -0.73
CA HIS A 127 2.44 -10.65 -0.11
C HIS A 127 1.77 -10.82 1.24
N LEU A 128 2.51 -10.55 2.31
CA LEU A 128 2.10 -10.66 3.71
C LEU A 128 1.76 -9.29 4.27
N ASP A 129 0.64 -9.18 4.98
CA ASP A 129 0.22 -7.94 5.64
C ASP A 129 -0.79 -8.17 6.76
N SER A 130 -0.89 -7.20 7.68
CA SER A 130 -1.81 -7.21 8.81
C SER A 130 -2.91 -6.15 8.64
N TYR A 131 -4.15 -6.56 8.87
CA TYR A 131 -5.34 -5.71 8.82
C TYR A 131 -5.82 -5.34 10.23
N ASP A 132 -5.46 -4.14 10.66
CA ASP A 132 -5.60 -3.68 12.05
C ASP A 132 -6.90 -2.89 12.33
N LYS A 133 -7.94 -2.95 11.47
CA LYS A 133 -9.17 -2.15 11.70
C LYS A 133 -10.00 -2.58 12.91
N LEU A 134 -9.91 -3.85 13.30
CA LEU A 134 -10.58 -4.40 14.49
C LEU A 134 -9.67 -4.43 15.73
N LYS A 135 -8.39 -4.04 15.59
CA LYS A 135 -7.40 -4.04 16.67
C LYS A 135 -7.80 -3.21 17.90
N PRO A 136 -8.52 -2.06 17.78
CA PRO A 136 -9.06 -1.37 18.93
C PRO A 136 -9.96 -2.22 19.84
N PHE A 137 -10.60 -3.25 19.27
CA PHE A 137 -11.48 -4.20 19.95
C PHE A 137 -10.77 -5.52 20.34
N GLY A 138 -9.44 -5.60 20.15
CA GLY A 138 -8.64 -6.76 20.51
C GLY A 138 -8.52 -7.84 19.43
N ILE A 139 -9.05 -7.61 18.22
CA ILE A 139 -9.00 -8.59 17.13
C ILE A 139 -8.10 -8.06 16.02
N CYS A 140 -7.04 -8.81 15.72
CA CYS A 140 -6.14 -8.54 14.61
C CYS A 140 -6.39 -9.56 13.51
N ILE A 141 -6.28 -9.17 12.24
CA ILE A 141 -6.38 -10.10 11.11
C ILE A 141 -5.07 -10.07 10.35
N ASN A 142 -4.44 -11.22 10.13
CA ASN A 142 -3.25 -11.36 9.30
C ASN A 142 -3.61 -12.09 8.01
N GLY A 143 -3.07 -11.63 6.89
CA GLY A 143 -3.35 -12.21 5.58
C GLY A 143 -2.11 -12.40 4.74
N CYS A 144 -2.19 -13.33 3.81
CA CYS A 144 -1.21 -13.49 2.75
C CYS A 144 -1.88 -13.81 1.43
N ILE A 145 -1.42 -13.16 0.37
CA ILE A 145 -1.96 -13.33 -0.98
C ILE A 145 -0.84 -13.60 -1.98
N ASP A 146 -1.09 -14.52 -2.91
CA ASP A 146 -0.17 -14.78 -4.02
C ASP A 146 -0.19 -13.61 -5.03
N GLY A 147 1.00 -13.15 -5.43
CA GLY A 147 1.16 -11.96 -6.25
C GLY A 147 0.64 -12.11 -7.69
N PHE A 148 0.66 -13.32 -8.24
CA PHE A 148 0.24 -13.61 -9.61
C PHE A 148 -1.26 -13.89 -9.71
N SER A 149 -1.69 -14.93 -9.02
CA SER A 149 -3.05 -15.46 -9.05
C SER A 149 -4.04 -14.59 -8.27
N ARG A 150 -3.55 -13.89 -7.24
CA ARG A 150 -4.35 -13.24 -6.18
C ARG A 150 -5.13 -14.24 -5.33
N LEU A 151 -4.67 -15.49 -5.26
CA LEU A 151 -5.19 -16.47 -4.34
C LEU A 151 -4.80 -16.08 -2.91
N ILE A 152 -5.77 -16.05 -2.00
CA ILE A 152 -5.50 -15.87 -0.57
C ILE A 152 -4.90 -17.19 -0.07
N ILE A 153 -3.67 -17.12 0.42
CA ILE A 153 -2.90 -18.25 0.95
C ILE A 153 -3.38 -18.56 2.36
N TRP A 154 -3.50 -17.52 3.21
CA TRP A 154 -4.14 -17.60 4.52
C TRP A 154 -4.81 -16.27 4.88
N LEU A 155 -5.75 -16.36 5.80
CA LEU A 155 -6.46 -15.24 6.39
C LEU A 155 -6.91 -15.64 7.80
N GLU A 156 -6.24 -15.09 8.81
CA GLU A 156 -6.33 -15.58 10.18
C GLU A 156 -6.60 -14.42 11.13
N ALA A 157 -7.66 -14.54 11.93
CA ALA A 157 -7.97 -13.65 13.04
C ALA A 157 -7.29 -14.15 14.31
N GLY A 158 -6.74 -13.22 15.10
CA GLY A 158 -6.05 -13.54 16.33
C GLY A 158 -5.95 -12.36 17.28
N GLN A 159 -5.21 -12.57 18.36
CA GLN A 159 -5.08 -11.59 19.44
C GLN A 159 -4.05 -10.49 19.12
N THR A 160 -3.06 -10.79 18.28
CA THR A 160 -1.93 -9.91 17.99
C THR A 160 -1.55 -9.93 16.52
N SER A 161 -1.24 -8.75 15.97
CA SER A 161 -0.56 -8.57 14.68
C SER A 161 0.90 -8.17 14.85
N SER A 162 1.43 -8.20 16.08
CA SER A 162 2.75 -7.65 16.41
C SER A 162 3.73 -8.68 16.98
N ASP A 163 3.26 -9.85 17.41
CA ASP A 163 4.15 -10.96 17.80
C ASP A 163 4.62 -11.73 16.55
N PRO A 164 5.92 -11.68 16.21
CA PRO A 164 6.43 -12.36 15.02
C PRO A 164 6.25 -13.88 15.05
N ARG A 165 6.18 -14.48 16.25
CA ARG A 165 6.02 -15.93 16.42
C ARG A 165 4.64 -16.39 15.98
N VAL A 166 3.61 -15.57 16.22
CA VAL A 166 2.24 -15.86 15.78
C VAL A 166 2.14 -15.80 14.26
N ILE A 167 2.67 -14.74 13.65
CA ILE A 167 2.66 -14.56 12.19
C ILE A 167 3.47 -15.68 11.51
N SER A 168 4.61 -16.07 12.10
CA SER A 168 5.39 -17.20 11.61
C SER A 168 4.62 -18.52 11.65
N GLY A 169 3.75 -18.71 12.66
CA GLY A 169 2.91 -19.91 12.75
C GLY A 169 1.91 -20.03 11.60
N TYR A 170 1.34 -18.92 11.13
CA TYR A 170 0.49 -18.90 9.93
C TYR A 170 1.28 -19.24 8.67
N PHE A 171 2.48 -18.67 8.55
CA PHE A 171 3.39 -18.93 7.45
C PHE A 171 3.81 -20.41 7.35
N VAL A 172 4.26 -21.02 8.46
CA VAL A 172 4.67 -22.43 8.49
C VAL A 172 3.49 -23.35 8.17
N LYS A 173 2.29 -23.08 8.70
CA LYS A 173 1.07 -23.82 8.35
C LYS A 173 0.76 -23.73 6.85
N ALA A 174 1.00 -22.58 6.22
CA ALA A 174 0.82 -22.43 4.79
C ALA A 174 1.86 -23.24 3.99
N ILE A 175 3.13 -23.23 4.42
CA ILE A 175 4.18 -24.04 3.80
C ILE A 175 3.84 -25.53 3.85
N LEU A 176 3.45 -26.05 5.01
CA LEU A 176 3.08 -27.46 5.19
C LEU A 176 1.94 -27.89 4.24
N ARG A 177 1.04 -26.97 3.89
CA ARG A 177 -0.12 -27.26 3.03
C ARG A 177 0.14 -27.03 1.54
N LYS A 178 1.03 -26.12 1.18
CA LYS A 178 1.15 -25.57 -0.19
C LYS A 178 2.56 -25.56 -0.75
N GLY A 179 3.58 -25.93 0.03
CA GLY A 179 4.97 -25.63 -0.28
C GLY A 179 5.31 -24.16 -0.02
N GLY A 180 6.56 -23.80 -0.28
CA GLY A 180 7.06 -22.44 -0.04
C GLY A 180 6.98 -21.54 -1.28
N PRO A 181 6.97 -20.21 -1.10
CA PRO A 181 7.19 -19.29 -2.19
C PRO A 181 8.68 -19.10 -2.49
N MET A 182 9.01 -18.65 -3.70
CA MET A 182 10.37 -18.20 -4.02
C MET A 182 10.76 -16.97 -3.19
N VAL A 183 9.80 -16.05 -3.04
CA VAL A 183 9.99 -14.77 -2.36
C VAL A 183 8.77 -14.41 -1.53
N ILE A 184 9.00 -13.87 -0.34
CA ILE A 184 7.98 -13.20 0.47
C ILE A 184 8.22 -11.70 0.40
N ARG A 185 7.14 -10.94 0.30
CA ARG A 185 7.14 -9.50 0.48
C ARG A 185 6.30 -9.16 1.69
N GLY A 186 6.87 -8.34 2.57
CA GLY A 186 6.17 -7.74 3.69
C GLY A 186 6.65 -6.32 3.93
N ASP A 187 5.93 -5.63 4.78
CA ASP A 187 6.28 -4.27 5.18
C ASP A 187 7.52 -4.26 6.09
N LEU A 188 8.21 -3.12 6.12
CA LEU A 188 9.36 -2.88 6.99
C LEU A 188 8.88 -2.74 8.46
N GLY A 189 8.65 -3.87 9.10
CA GLY A 189 8.22 -3.96 10.50
C GLY A 189 8.86 -5.16 11.21
N THR A 190 8.92 -5.09 12.54
CA THR A 190 9.45 -6.18 13.36
C THR A 190 8.53 -7.40 13.38
N GLU A 191 7.24 -7.20 13.13
CA GLU A 191 6.20 -8.23 13.09
C GLU A 191 6.50 -9.37 12.10
N ASN A 192 7.14 -9.08 10.96
CA ASN A 192 7.43 -10.09 9.94
C ASN A 192 8.87 -10.64 10.02
N SER A 193 9.64 -10.24 11.03
CA SER A 193 11.06 -10.59 11.18
C SER A 193 11.29 -12.11 11.24
N LYS A 194 10.44 -12.84 11.96
CA LYS A 194 10.55 -14.30 12.10
C LYS A 194 10.19 -15.03 10.81
N VAL A 195 9.22 -14.51 10.04
CA VAL A 195 8.93 -15.03 8.69
C VAL A 195 10.12 -14.80 7.75
N ALA A 196 10.78 -13.65 7.83
CA ALA A 196 11.97 -13.37 7.03
C ALA A 196 13.12 -14.33 7.39
N GLU A 197 13.36 -14.57 8.67
CA GLU A 197 14.36 -15.54 9.16
C GLU A 197 14.06 -16.95 8.64
N MET A 198 12.83 -17.44 8.83
CA MET A 198 12.41 -18.77 8.39
C MET A 198 12.48 -18.92 6.87
N GLN A 199 12.04 -17.93 6.11
CA GLN A 199 12.12 -17.96 4.65
C GLN A 199 13.57 -18.03 4.16
N SER A 200 14.48 -17.27 4.77
CA SER A 200 15.92 -17.36 4.46
C SER A 200 16.48 -18.73 4.84
N PHE A 201 16.10 -19.27 6.00
CA PHE A 201 16.52 -20.59 6.45
C PHE A 201 16.07 -21.69 5.48
N LEU A 202 14.78 -21.78 5.17
CA LEU A 202 14.20 -22.81 4.31
C LEU A 202 14.70 -22.75 2.85
N ARG A 203 15.17 -21.58 2.40
CA ARG A 203 15.67 -21.36 1.04
C ARG A 203 17.19 -21.42 0.91
N ARG A 204 17.94 -21.61 2.02
CA ARG A 204 19.41 -21.44 2.05
C ARG A 204 20.18 -22.35 1.11
N ASN A 205 19.62 -23.53 0.80
CA ASN A 205 20.23 -24.54 -0.06
C ASN A 205 19.76 -24.46 -1.52
N ASP A 206 18.87 -23.52 -1.84
CA ASP A 206 18.34 -23.38 -3.20
C ASP A 206 19.32 -22.65 -4.13
N ASN A 207 19.35 -23.07 -5.40
CA ASN A 207 20.35 -22.61 -6.38
C ASN A 207 19.93 -21.39 -7.19
N ASP A 208 18.76 -20.81 -6.93
CA ASP A 208 18.26 -19.65 -7.67
C ASP A 208 18.84 -18.32 -7.17
N THR A 209 18.63 -17.28 -7.95
CA THR A 209 19.18 -15.94 -7.68
C THR A 209 18.69 -15.33 -6.36
N TYR A 210 17.47 -15.65 -5.91
CA TYR A 210 16.90 -15.05 -4.71
C TYR A 210 17.50 -15.65 -3.45
N ALA A 211 17.62 -16.98 -3.42
CA ALA A 211 18.31 -17.70 -2.35
C ALA A 211 19.78 -17.29 -2.24
N ARG A 212 20.52 -17.33 -3.35
CA ARG A 212 21.97 -16.99 -3.39
C ARG A 212 22.29 -15.56 -2.94
N ASN A 213 21.38 -14.61 -3.17
CA ASN A 213 21.55 -13.21 -2.77
C ASN A 213 20.92 -12.89 -1.41
N ASN A 214 20.46 -13.90 -0.65
CA ASN A 214 19.71 -13.74 0.60
C ASN A 214 18.55 -12.73 0.47
N SER A 215 17.82 -12.83 -0.64
CA SER A 215 16.74 -11.92 -1.04
C SER A 215 15.40 -12.66 -1.20
N ALA A 216 15.27 -13.80 -0.51
CA ALA A 216 14.04 -14.58 -0.40
C ALA A 216 12.95 -13.84 0.41
N PHE A 217 13.34 -12.81 1.18
CA PHE A 217 12.40 -11.85 1.77
C PHE A 217 12.70 -10.43 1.26
N LEU A 218 11.69 -9.75 0.74
CA LEU A 218 11.78 -8.37 0.25
C LEU A 218 11.02 -7.44 1.18
N TYR A 219 11.75 -6.60 1.91
CA TYR A 219 11.16 -5.47 2.61
C TYR A 219 10.73 -4.38 1.61
N GLY A 220 9.47 -3.95 1.72
CA GLY A 220 8.93 -2.83 0.97
C GLY A 220 8.19 -1.86 1.87
N THR A 221 7.91 -0.65 1.36
CA THR A 221 6.84 0.17 1.95
C THR A 221 5.49 -0.42 1.56
N SER A 222 4.41 -0.11 2.29
CA SER A 222 3.04 -0.53 1.95
C SER A 222 2.65 -0.27 0.49
N GLN A 223 3.21 0.78 -0.13
CA GLN A 223 3.03 1.10 -1.56
C GLN A 223 3.56 0.02 -2.53
N HIS A 224 4.40 -0.90 -2.05
CA HIS A 224 4.95 -2.03 -2.78
C HIS A 224 4.23 -3.36 -2.48
N ASN A 225 3.42 -3.41 -1.41
CA ASN A 225 2.57 -4.54 -1.01
C ASN A 225 1.17 -4.48 -1.67
N GLN A 226 1.15 -4.06 -2.95
CA GLN A 226 -0.06 -3.57 -3.63
C GLN A 226 -1.18 -4.61 -3.75
N ARG A 227 -0.84 -5.90 -3.75
CA ARG A 227 -1.80 -6.98 -3.98
C ARG A 227 -2.70 -7.17 -2.77
N ILE A 228 -2.10 -7.30 -1.59
CA ILE A 228 -2.86 -7.49 -0.36
C ILE A 228 -3.55 -6.20 0.07
N GLU A 229 -2.90 -5.04 -0.08
CA GLU A 229 -3.50 -3.74 0.18
C GLU A 229 -4.72 -3.44 -0.71
N SER A 230 -4.62 -3.78 -2.01
CA SER A 230 -5.79 -3.68 -2.90
C SER A 230 -6.91 -4.64 -2.49
N TRP A 231 -6.56 -5.80 -1.94
CA TRP A 231 -7.54 -6.78 -1.48
C TRP A 231 -8.20 -6.35 -0.17
N TRP A 232 -7.47 -5.74 0.76
CA TRP A 232 -8.04 -5.16 1.99
C TRP A 232 -9.12 -4.10 1.70
N GLY A 233 -8.95 -3.31 0.63
CA GLY A 233 -9.99 -2.39 0.18
C GLY A 233 -11.31 -3.09 -0.19
N ILE A 234 -11.24 -4.29 -0.75
CA ILE A 234 -12.41 -5.11 -1.08
C ILE A 234 -12.95 -5.77 0.19
N TYR A 235 -12.10 -6.41 0.98
CA TYR A 235 -12.49 -7.04 2.25
C TYR A 235 -13.22 -6.06 3.17
N ARG A 236 -12.72 -4.82 3.27
CA ARG A 236 -13.39 -3.75 4.01
C ARG A 236 -14.81 -3.50 3.51
N LYS A 237 -14.97 -3.30 2.21
CA LYS A 237 -16.27 -2.97 1.61
C LYS A 237 -17.29 -4.09 1.75
N GLU A 238 -16.85 -5.34 1.59
CA GLU A 238 -17.73 -6.50 1.46
C GLU A 238 -17.95 -7.26 2.79
N ASN A 239 -17.10 -7.10 3.79
CA ASN A 239 -17.23 -7.81 5.08
C ASN A 239 -16.87 -6.93 6.28
N SER A 240 -15.62 -6.45 6.37
CA SER A 240 -15.11 -5.89 7.64
C SER A 240 -15.82 -4.61 8.09
N GLN A 241 -16.45 -3.86 7.18
CA GLN A 241 -17.19 -2.65 7.53
C GLN A 241 -18.39 -2.96 8.43
N PHE A 242 -19.01 -4.13 8.31
CA PHE A 242 -20.06 -4.58 9.23
C PHE A 242 -19.52 -4.66 10.66
N TRP A 243 -18.45 -5.44 10.89
CA TRP A 243 -17.83 -5.61 12.21
C TRP A 243 -17.32 -4.30 12.81
N MET A 244 -16.76 -3.41 11.98
CA MET A 244 -16.32 -2.09 12.42
C MET A 244 -17.49 -1.24 12.94
N THR A 245 -18.63 -1.25 12.24
CA THR A 245 -19.84 -0.53 12.70
C THR A 245 -20.42 -1.22 13.93
N PHE A 246 -20.57 -2.54 13.91
CA PHE A 246 -21.15 -3.32 14.99
C PHE A 246 -20.41 -3.10 16.33
N PHE A 247 -19.08 -3.16 16.34
CA PHE A 247 -18.31 -2.89 17.56
C PHE A 247 -18.29 -1.41 17.94
N LYS A 248 -18.43 -0.50 16.96
CA LYS A 248 -18.58 0.92 17.24
C LYS A 248 -19.89 1.19 17.98
N ASP A 249 -20.98 0.51 17.61
CA ASP A 249 -22.27 0.63 18.28
C ASP A 249 -22.18 0.12 19.73
N ILE A 250 -21.55 -1.04 20.00
CA ILE A 250 -21.28 -1.52 21.37
C ILE A 250 -20.52 -0.47 22.20
N LYS A 251 -19.54 0.20 21.59
CA LYS A 251 -18.78 1.27 22.26
C LYS A 251 -19.62 2.51 22.52
N GLU A 252 -20.48 2.91 21.58
CA GLU A 252 -21.33 4.09 21.70
C GLU A 252 -22.46 3.88 22.73
N ASP A 253 -22.90 2.64 22.93
CA ASP A 253 -23.82 2.23 24.00
C ASP A 253 -23.17 2.22 25.40
N GLY A 254 -21.87 2.54 25.51
CA GLY A 254 -21.14 2.54 26.78
C GLY A 254 -20.72 1.15 27.27
N LEU A 255 -20.86 0.11 26.44
CA LEU A 255 -20.57 -1.28 26.80
C LEU A 255 -19.12 -1.70 26.48
N PHE A 256 -18.25 -0.77 26.06
CA PHE A 256 -16.86 -1.07 25.73
C PHE A 256 -15.89 0.05 26.15
N SER A 257 -15.04 -0.24 27.13
CA SER A 257 -14.00 0.67 27.63
C SER A 257 -12.68 0.58 26.83
N GLY A 258 -12.40 -0.59 26.24
CA GLY A 258 -11.12 -0.89 25.57
C GLY A 258 -10.00 -1.36 26.50
N ASP A 259 -10.31 -1.64 27.76
CA ASP A 259 -9.38 -2.25 28.70
C ASP A 259 -9.10 -3.74 28.38
N HIS A 260 -8.36 -4.38 29.29
CA HIS A 260 -7.98 -5.78 29.14
C HIS A 260 -9.18 -6.72 29.19
N LEU A 261 -10.10 -6.58 30.15
CA LEU A 261 -11.26 -7.46 30.31
C LEU A 261 -12.17 -7.38 29.10
N HIS A 262 -12.57 -6.18 28.68
CA HIS A 262 -13.48 -5.98 27.56
C HIS A 262 -12.92 -6.56 26.26
N LYS A 263 -11.62 -6.34 25.98
CA LYS A 263 -10.98 -6.93 24.79
C LYS A 263 -10.91 -8.45 24.84
N ASN A 264 -10.72 -9.05 26.02
CA ASN A 264 -10.75 -10.51 26.17
C ASN A 264 -12.17 -11.06 25.96
N LEU A 265 -13.20 -10.42 26.53
CA LEU A 265 -14.59 -10.84 26.34
C LEU A 265 -15.07 -10.67 24.89
N ILE A 266 -14.66 -9.59 24.20
CA ILE A 266 -14.91 -9.45 22.76
C ILE A 266 -14.27 -10.60 21.99
N ARG A 267 -13.02 -10.95 22.28
CA ARG A 267 -12.36 -12.08 21.63
C ARG A 267 -13.08 -13.41 21.92
N PHE A 268 -13.44 -13.66 23.17
CA PHE A 268 -14.18 -14.86 23.58
C PHE A 268 -15.49 -15.03 22.79
N CYS A 269 -16.29 -13.96 22.69
CA CYS A 269 -17.61 -14.04 22.07
C CYS A 269 -17.56 -14.00 20.52
N PHE A 270 -16.65 -13.23 19.93
CA PHE A 270 -16.72 -12.88 18.51
C PHE A 270 -15.61 -13.49 17.65
N LEU A 271 -14.44 -13.84 18.20
CA LEU A 271 -13.28 -14.22 17.39
C LEU A 271 -13.57 -15.45 16.52
N ARG A 272 -14.27 -16.45 17.08
CA ARG A 272 -14.66 -17.67 16.35
C ARG A 272 -15.58 -17.37 15.17
N LEU A 273 -16.55 -16.46 15.36
CA LEU A 273 -17.48 -16.06 14.30
C LEU A 273 -16.77 -15.33 13.18
N ILE A 274 -15.91 -14.37 13.53
CA ILE A 274 -15.09 -13.64 12.56
C ILE A 274 -14.18 -14.62 11.80
N GLN A 275 -13.50 -15.54 12.49
CA GLN A 275 -12.66 -16.54 11.82
C GLN A 275 -13.46 -17.41 10.85
N LYS A 276 -14.67 -17.84 11.23
CA LYS A 276 -15.55 -18.61 10.34
C LYS A 276 -15.91 -17.80 9.09
N GLU A 277 -16.30 -16.55 9.23
CA GLU A 277 -16.58 -15.67 8.09
C GLU A 277 -15.35 -15.43 7.20
N LEU A 278 -14.16 -15.28 7.79
CA LEU A 278 -12.91 -15.15 7.01
C LEU A 278 -12.68 -16.38 6.12
N LEU A 279 -12.94 -17.58 6.61
CA LEU A 279 -12.83 -18.81 5.80
C LEU A 279 -13.83 -18.81 4.64
N GLU A 280 -15.06 -18.33 4.86
CA GLU A 280 -16.07 -18.18 3.80
C GLU A 280 -15.63 -17.13 2.76
N VAL A 281 -15.10 -15.99 3.20
CA VAL A 281 -14.53 -14.95 2.33
C VAL A 281 -13.39 -15.51 1.48
N VAL A 282 -12.49 -16.31 2.06
CA VAL A 282 -11.40 -16.97 1.33
C VAL A 282 -11.94 -17.93 0.28
N SER A 283 -12.94 -18.74 0.62
CA SER A 283 -13.57 -19.68 -0.30
C SER A 283 -14.18 -18.97 -1.51
N ILE A 284 -15.01 -17.95 -1.24
CA ILE A 284 -15.67 -17.15 -2.28
C ILE A 284 -14.65 -16.42 -3.15
N TRP A 285 -13.66 -15.78 -2.52
CA TRP A 285 -12.61 -15.06 -3.23
C TRP A 285 -11.75 -16.00 -4.07
N ASN A 286 -11.31 -17.14 -3.57
CA ASN A 286 -10.47 -18.02 -4.37
C ASN A 286 -11.24 -18.62 -5.56
N ALA A 287 -12.56 -18.78 -5.45
CA ALA A 287 -13.42 -19.26 -6.51
C ALA A 287 -13.87 -18.18 -7.52
N HIS A 288 -13.96 -16.90 -7.14
CA HIS A 288 -14.56 -15.87 -8.01
C HIS A 288 -13.77 -15.64 -9.30
N LYS A 289 -14.45 -15.12 -10.35
CA LYS A 289 -13.81 -14.82 -11.64
C LYS A 289 -13.40 -13.35 -11.72
N ILE A 290 -12.09 -13.10 -11.77
CA ILE A 290 -11.54 -11.77 -12.01
C ILE A 290 -11.66 -11.43 -13.49
N ARG A 291 -12.34 -10.33 -13.79
CA ARG A 291 -12.62 -9.88 -15.15
C ARG A 291 -11.38 -9.27 -15.80
N LYS A 292 -11.26 -9.45 -17.12
CA LYS A 292 -10.22 -8.80 -17.93
C LYS A 292 -10.38 -7.29 -17.88
N ASN A 293 -9.30 -6.58 -17.59
CA ASN A 293 -9.26 -5.13 -17.60
C ASN A 293 -8.28 -4.65 -18.68
N ASN A 294 -8.79 -4.04 -19.75
CA ASN A 294 -7.98 -3.60 -20.89
C ASN A 294 -6.98 -2.48 -20.54
N LYS A 295 -7.01 -1.93 -19.31
CA LYS A 295 -6.14 -0.84 -18.85
C LYS A 295 -5.05 -1.29 -17.86
N GLN A 296 -5.03 -2.56 -17.45
CA GLN A 296 -4.04 -3.09 -16.50
C GLN A 296 -3.48 -4.41 -17.01
N HIS A 297 -2.16 -4.58 -16.96
CA HIS A 297 -1.45 -5.81 -17.31
C HIS A 297 -1.61 -6.92 -16.26
N GLY A 298 -2.79 -7.06 -15.67
CA GLY A 298 -3.12 -8.11 -14.71
C GLY A 298 -3.71 -9.34 -15.39
N VAL A 299 -3.32 -10.52 -14.93
CA VAL A 299 -3.92 -11.78 -15.39
C VAL A 299 -5.41 -11.79 -15.03
N TYR A 300 -6.25 -12.38 -15.86
CA TYR A 300 -7.68 -12.54 -15.63
C TYR A 300 -7.99 -14.02 -15.45
N GLY A 301 -9.07 -14.35 -14.75
CA GLY A 301 -9.39 -15.74 -14.41
C GLY A 301 -9.79 -15.89 -12.96
N ARG A 302 -9.97 -17.14 -12.53
CA ARG A 302 -10.27 -17.45 -11.13
C ARG A 302 -8.95 -17.61 -10.36
N PRO A 303 -8.78 -16.99 -9.18
CA PRO A 303 -7.54 -17.11 -8.42
C PRO A 303 -7.10 -18.57 -8.22
N TYR A 304 -8.02 -19.46 -7.86
CA TYR A 304 -7.74 -20.88 -7.73
C TYR A 304 -7.20 -21.50 -9.02
N VAL A 305 -7.81 -21.25 -10.17
CA VAL A 305 -7.34 -21.81 -11.46
C VAL A 305 -6.00 -21.20 -11.89
N LEU A 306 -5.82 -19.89 -11.67
CA LEU A 306 -4.55 -19.20 -11.92
C LEU A 306 -3.40 -19.76 -11.07
N TYR A 307 -3.71 -20.24 -9.88
CA TYR A 307 -2.75 -20.81 -8.94
C TYR A 307 -2.47 -22.29 -9.23
N SER A 308 -3.51 -23.09 -9.44
CA SER A 308 -3.40 -24.54 -9.56
C SER A 308 -3.05 -25.05 -10.96
N VAL A 309 -3.33 -24.27 -12.01
CA VAL A 309 -3.03 -24.66 -13.40
C VAL A 309 -2.45 -23.47 -14.17
N PRO A 310 -1.26 -22.96 -13.77
CA PRO A 310 -0.64 -21.80 -14.39
C PRO A 310 -0.31 -21.97 -15.88
N GLU A 311 -0.18 -23.20 -16.36
CA GLU A 311 0.19 -23.55 -17.73
C GLU A 311 -0.83 -23.04 -18.75
N VAL A 312 -2.11 -23.01 -18.37
CA VAL A 312 -3.21 -22.47 -19.19
C VAL A 312 -3.03 -20.97 -19.46
N TYR A 313 -2.23 -20.28 -18.63
CA TYR A 313 -1.93 -18.86 -18.75
C TYR A 313 -0.51 -18.60 -19.28
N GLY A 314 0.17 -19.64 -19.76
CA GLY A 314 1.52 -19.53 -20.34
C GLY A 314 2.61 -19.27 -19.29
N THR A 315 2.42 -19.72 -18.05
CA THR A 315 3.43 -19.68 -17.00
C THR A 315 3.52 -21.01 -16.26
N SER A 316 4.38 -21.09 -15.25
CA SER A 316 4.65 -22.29 -14.46
C SER A 316 4.47 -22.00 -12.97
N ASP A 317 4.31 -23.06 -12.19
CA ASP A 317 4.34 -22.96 -10.73
C ASP A 317 5.79 -22.74 -10.25
N TYR A 318 5.95 -21.79 -9.33
CA TYR A 318 7.23 -21.46 -8.69
C TYR A 318 7.27 -21.93 -7.23
N VAL A 319 6.43 -22.92 -6.88
CA VAL A 319 6.45 -23.55 -5.56
C VAL A 319 7.82 -24.12 -5.25
N THR A 320 8.23 -23.98 -4.01
CA THR A 320 9.46 -24.53 -3.45
C THR A 320 9.08 -25.69 -2.55
N SER A 321 9.98 -26.67 -2.41
CA SER A 321 9.76 -27.84 -1.55
C SER A 321 10.79 -27.84 -0.43
N PRO A 322 10.55 -27.09 0.66
CA PRO A 322 11.44 -27.12 1.82
C PRO A 322 11.47 -28.53 2.45
N ASP A 323 12.58 -28.84 3.10
CA ASP A 323 12.73 -30.08 3.88
C ASP A 323 11.71 -30.09 5.04
N ILE A 324 11.03 -31.21 5.23
CA ILE A 324 9.95 -31.34 6.21
C ILE A 324 10.49 -31.18 7.64
N ASP A 325 11.65 -31.76 7.94
CA ASP A 325 12.27 -31.66 9.26
C ASP A 325 12.63 -30.21 9.58
N GLU A 326 13.07 -29.46 8.57
CA GLU A 326 13.35 -28.02 8.70
C GLU A 326 12.08 -27.18 8.89
N VAL A 327 10.98 -27.56 8.27
CA VAL A 327 9.67 -26.91 8.46
C VAL A 327 9.13 -27.21 9.87
N GLU A 328 9.34 -28.42 10.40
CA GLU A 328 9.00 -28.78 11.78
C GLU A 328 9.82 -27.98 12.80
N ILE A 329 11.13 -27.78 12.57
CA ILE A 329 11.94 -26.88 13.41
C ILE A 329 11.37 -25.45 13.39
N CYS A 330 10.95 -24.95 12.23
CA CYS A 330 10.29 -23.64 12.16
C CYS A 330 8.98 -23.62 12.96
N LEU A 331 8.21 -24.71 12.89
CA LEU A 331 6.95 -24.87 13.60
C LEU A 331 7.11 -24.78 15.12
N GLU A 332 8.14 -25.41 15.68
CA GLU A 332 8.46 -25.38 17.11
C GLU A 332 8.86 -23.98 17.60
N GLN A 333 9.41 -23.14 16.72
CA GLN A 333 9.76 -21.75 17.02
C GLN A 333 8.59 -20.77 16.86
N SER A 334 7.46 -21.22 16.31
CA SER A 334 6.24 -20.45 16.18
C SER A 334 5.36 -20.54 17.42
N THR A 335 4.41 -19.63 17.55
CA THR A 335 3.41 -19.67 18.63
C THR A 335 2.01 -19.70 18.03
N TYR A 336 1.13 -20.47 18.66
CA TYR A 336 -0.28 -20.53 18.30
C TYR A 336 -1.11 -20.04 19.48
N CYS A 337 -1.94 -19.03 19.26
CA CYS A 337 -3.02 -18.73 20.19
C CYS A 337 -4.06 -19.85 20.08
N SER A 338 -3.98 -20.84 20.97
CA SER A 338 -4.95 -21.93 21.08
C SER A 338 -6.29 -21.41 21.62
N LEU A 339 -6.23 -20.44 22.52
CA LEU A 339 -7.38 -19.80 23.14
C LEU A 339 -7.74 -18.48 22.44
N PRO A 340 -9.04 -18.11 22.39
CA PRO A 340 -9.46 -16.85 21.80
C PRO A 340 -9.01 -15.65 22.62
N CYS A 341 -8.88 -15.80 23.94
CA CYS A 341 -8.49 -14.76 24.89
C CYS A 341 -7.45 -15.29 25.88
N ASP A 342 -7.15 -14.49 26.90
CA ASP A 342 -6.38 -14.88 28.08
C ASP A 342 -6.97 -16.12 28.77
N GLU A 343 -6.12 -16.97 29.33
CA GLU A 343 -6.49 -18.29 29.88
C GLU A 343 -7.41 -18.16 31.09
N ASP A 344 -7.09 -17.29 32.05
CA ASP A 344 -7.92 -17.10 33.25
C ASP A 344 -9.31 -16.56 32.89
N ILE A 345 -9.36 -15.60 31.97
CA ILE A 345 -10.63 -15.04 31.48
C ILE A 345 -11.40 -16.08 30.66
N TYR A 346 -10.71 -16.91 29.88
CA TYR A 346 -11.34 -17.97 29.09
C TYR A 346 -12.03 -18.98 30.01
N ASP A 347 -11.35 -19.46 31.04
CA ASP A 347 -11.89 -20.45 31.96
C ASP A 347 -13.07 -19.88 32.76
N LEU A 348 -12.94 -18.66 33.31
CA LEU A 348 -14.04 -17.98 34.00
C LEU A 348 -15.23 -17.68 33.08
N ALA A 349 -14.98 -17.24 31.85
CA ALA A 349 -16.05 -16.96 30.89
C ALA A 349 -16.82 -18.23 30.50
N ASN A 350 -16.14 -19.37 30.39
CA ASN A 350 -16.81 -20.66 30.16
C ASN A 350 -17.68 -21.07 31.36
N LEU A 351 -17.17 -20.92 32.58
CA LEU A 351 -17.94 -21.20 33.80
C LEU A 351 -19.19 -20.32 33.87
N TYR A 352 -19.05 -19.01 33.68
CA TYR A 352 -20.19 -18.08 33.69
C TYR A 352 -21.17 -18.33 32.54
N MET A 353 -20.68 -18.69 31.36
CA MET A 353 -21.53 -19.05 30.23
C MET A 353 -22.39 -20.29 30.58
N GLU A 354 -21.81 -21.29 31.23
CA GLU A 354 -22.52 -22.49 31.69
C GLU A 354 -23.52 -22.18 32.81
N GLU A 355 -23.12 -21.41 33.83
CA GLU A 355 -24.00 -20.98 34.93
C GLU A 355 -25.23 -20.21 34.44
N LEU A 356 -25.04 -19.34 33.44
CA LEU A 356 -26.10 -18.54 32.85
C LEU A 356 -26.93 -19.31 31.81
N GLY A 357 -26.58 -20.57 31.52
CA GLY A 357 -27.28 -21.42 30.55
C GLY A 357 -27.13 -20.95 29.09
N HIS A 358 -26.06 -20.21 28.78
CA HIS A 358 -25.76 -19.79 27.43
C HIS A 358 -24.96 -20.85 26.66
N SER A 359 -25.06 -20.81 25.33
CA SER A 359 -24.26 -21.63 24.43
C SER A 359 -23.37 -20.76 23.56
N LEU A 360 -22.41 -21.38 22.88
CA LEU A 360 -21.50 -20.65 21.98
C LEU A 360 -22.31 -19.96 20.86
N PRO A 361 -22.12 -18.64 20.66
CA PRO A 361 -22.93 -17.87 19.75
C PRO A 361 -22.70 -18.29 18.30
N THR A 362 -23.75 -18.28 17.50
CA THR A 362 -23.74 -18.65 16.08
C THR A 362 -23.82 -17.46 15.13
N ASP A 363 -24.22 -16.29 15.65
CA ASP A 363 -24.22 -15.01 14.94
C ASP A 363 -23.77 -13.84 15.83
N ALA A 364 -23.62 -12.67 15.22
CA ALA A 364 -23.13 -11.45 15.88
C ALA A 364 -24.04 -10.95 17.01
N PHE A 365 -25.36 -11.11 16.91
CA PHE A 365 -26.32 -10.63 17.90
C PHE A 365 -26.39 -11.56 19.11
N GLU A 366 -26.31 -12.87 18.90
CA GLU A 366 -26.10 -13.85 19.97
C GLU A 366 -24.78 -13.58 20.70
N ALA A 367 -23.70 -13.32 19.96
CA ALA A 367 -22.41 -12.97 20.56
C ALA A 367 -22.45 -11.67 21.37
N ALA A 368 -23.19 -10.65 20.91
CA ALA A 368 -23.38 -9.42 21.66
C ALA A 368 -24.21 -9.63 22.93
N THR A 369 -25.21 -10.51 22.88
CA THR A 369 -25.99 -10.90 24.07
C THR A 369 -25.10 -11.59 25.09
N LEU A 370 -24.34 -12.60 24.67
CA LEU A 370 -23.40 -13.30 25.55
C LEU A 370 -22.34 -12.34 26.13
N TYR A 371 -21.78 -11.46 25.31
CA TYR A 371 -20.82 -10.46 25.75
C TYR A 371 -21.36 -9.58 26.88
N ARG A 372 -22.61 -9.10 26.76
CA ARG A 372 -23.25 -8.27 27.79
C ARG A 372 -23.47 -9.05 29.09
N CYS A 373 -23.99 -10.27 28.99
CA CYS A 373 -24.25 -11.11 30.16
C CYS A 373 -22.95 -11.47 30.90
N LEU A 374 -21.88 -11.80 30.17
CA LEU A 374 -20.58 -12.06 30.76
C LEU A 374 -20.01 -10.80 31.40
N LEU A 375 -20.05 -9.65 30.71
CA LEU A 375 -19.53 -8.40 31.24
C LEU A 375 -20.20 -8.02 32.58
N GLU A 376 -21.53 -8.08 32.65
CA GLU A 376 -22.28 -7.80 33.88
C GLU A 376 -21.91 -8.77 35.01
N ARG A 377 -21.71 -10.05 34.69
CA ARG A 377 -21.27 -11.06 35.66
C ARG A 377 -19.87 -10.79 36.19
N PHE A 378 -18.91 -10.51 35.32
CA PHE A 378 -17.53 -10.17 35.72
C PHE A 378 -17.49 -8.88 36.56
N GLU A 379 -18.24 -7.85 36.18
CA GLU A 379 -18.30 -6.60 36.95
C GLU A 379 -18.94 -6.80 38.33
N THR A 380 -19.97 -7.64 38.43
CA THR A 380 -20.60 -7.99 39.71
C THR A 380 -19.62 -8.70 40.63
N ASP A 381 -18.90 -9.70 40.13
CA ASP A 381 -17.95 -10.48 40.94
C ASP A 381 -16.72 -9.64 41.34
N LEU A 382 -16.25 -8.74 40.48
CA LEU A 382 -15.18 -7.78 40.79
C LEU A 382 -15.59 -6.74 41.84
N ALA A 383 -16.88 -6.37 41.91
CA ALA A 383 -17.38 -5.43 42.91
C ALA A 383 -17.56 -6.05 44.30
N LEU A 384 -17.53 -7.38 44.40
CA LEU A 384 -17.63 -8.13 45.66
C LEU A 384 -16.26 -8.42 46.32
N GLN A 385 -15.16 -8.08 45.66
CA GLN A 385 -13.78 -8.15 46.16
C GLN A 385 -13.32 -6.78 46.67
#